data_AF-A0A957K526-F1
#
_entry.id   AF-A0A957K526-F1
#
_cell.length_a   1.000
_cell.length_b   1.000
_cell.length_c   1.000
_cell.angle_alpha   90.00
_cell.angle_beta   90.00
_cell.angle_gamma   90.00
#
_symmetry.space_group_name_H-M   'P 1'
#
loop_
_entity.id
_entity.type
_entity.pdbx_description
1 polymer ?
#
loop_
_entity_poly.entity_id
_entity_poly.type
_entity_poly.pdbx_seq_one_letter_code
_entity_poly.pdbx_strand_id
1 'polypeptide(L)'
;MSQQQDMLLNLARRIAAEQAARPGVAAILLTGSVAQGYGDPASDIDMMLYYDILPDEATFEALKAAALATGGNIYGHTPGEGLACYQYIDGVKVDMAH
;
A
#
# COMPACT_ATOMS: atom_id res chain seq x y z
N MET A 1 22.67 4.70 0.09
CA MET A 1 21.63 3.85 0.71
C MET A 1 22.13 2.41 0.69
N SER A 2 21.60 1.54 1.54
CA SER A 2 21.91 0.11 1.49
C SER A 2 21.25 -0.54 0.26
N GLN A 3 21.78 -1.66 -0.22
CA GLN A 3 21.16 -2.42 -1.32
C GLN A 3 19.70 -2.79 -0.99
N GLN A 4 19.43 -3.16 0.26
CA GLN A 4 18.09 -3.47 0.74
C GLN A 4 17.15 -2.27 0.67
N GLN A 5 17.59 -1.11 1.14
CA GLN A 5 16.83 0.14 1.06
C GLN A 5 16.49 0.49 -0.40
N ASP A 6 17.45 0.35 -1.32
CA ASP A 6 17.22 0.62 -2.74
C ASP A 6 16.21 -0.36 -3.36
N MET A 7 16.27 -1.65 -2.98
CA MET A 7 15.29 -2.65 -3.40
C MET A 7 13.88 -2.31 -2.92
N LEU A 8 13.71 -2.01 -1.63
CA LEU A 8 12.42 -1.64 -1.05
C LEU A 8 11.87 -0.36 -1.67
N LEU A 9 12.70 0.66 -1.88
CA LEU A 9 12.27 1.91 -2.50
C LEU A 9 11.85 1.72 -3.97
N ASN A 10 12.54 0.85 -4.72
CA ASN A 10 12.15 0.53 -6.09
C ASN A 10 10.85 -0.28 -6.16
N LEU A 11 10.65 -1.23 -5.24
CA LEU A 11 9.38 -1.94 -5.11
C LEU A 11 8.25 -0.97 -4.76
N ALA A 12 8.48 -0.07 -3.81
CA ALA A 12 7.50 0.97 -3.45
C ALA A 12 7.13 1.86 -4.64
N ARG A 13 8.10 2.28 -5.46
CA ARG A 13 7.82 3.05 -6.69
C ARG A 13 6.98 2.28 -7.69
N ARG A 14 7.25 0.98 -7.87
CA ARG A 14 6.48 0.13 -8.79
C ARG A 14 5.03 0.00 -8.32
N ILE A 15 4.83 -0.31 -7.05
CA ILE A 15 3.50 -0.41 -6.44
C ILE A 15 2.77 0.94 -6.56
N ALA A 16 3.44 2.05 -6.22
CA ALA A 16 2.83 3.38 -6.34
C ALA A 16 2.39 3.69 -7.78
N ALA A 17 3.19 3.32 -8.79
CA ALA A 17 2.82 3.50 -10.19
C ALA A 17 1.59 2.66 -10.59
N GLU A 18 1.50 1.42 -10.12
CA GLU A 18 0.35 0.54 -10.35
C GLU A 18 -0.91 1.08 -9.66
N GLN A 19 -0.78 1.58 -8.43
CA GLN A 19 -1.90 2.13 -7.65
C GLN A 19 -2.37 3.50 -8.18
N ALA A 20 -1.47 4.34 -8.68
CA ALA A 20 -1.80 5.65 -9.25
C ALA A 20 -2.65 5.55 -10.52
N ALA A 21 -2.67 4.39 -11.19
CA ALA A 21 -3.55 4.13 -12.32
C ALA A 21 -5.01 3.86 -11.91
N ARG A 22 -5.31 3.71 -10.62
CA ARG A 22 -6.67 3.47 -10.13
C ARG A 22 -7.51 4.76 -10.18
N PRO A 23 -8.81 4.66 -10.55
CA PRO A 23 -9.70 5.81 -10.51
C PRO A 23 -9.76 6.46 -9.13
N GLY A 24 -9.74 7.78 -9.11
CA GLY A 24 -9.90 8.58 -7.89
C GLY A 24 -8.63 8.80 -7.09
N VAL A 25 -7.54 8.04 -7.29
CA VAL A 25 -6.27 8.26 -6.56
C VAL A 25 -5.67 9.60 -7.01
N ALA A 26 -5.60 10.54 -6.06
CA ALA A 26 -5.06 11.88 -6.25
C ALA A 26 -3.57 11.95 -5.87
N ALA A 27 -3.17 11.21 -4.83
CA ALA A 27 -1.79 11.16 -4.38
C ALA A 27 -1.47 9.85 -3.67
N ILE A 28 -0.20 9.48 -3.63
CA ILE A 28 0.31 8.36 -2.84
C ILE A 28 1.51 8.86 -2.05
N LEU A 29 1.47 8.68 -0.74
CA LEU A 29 2.56 9.01 0.17
C LEU A 29 3.23 7.73 0.65
N LEU A 30 4.53 7.60 0.36
CA LEU A 30 5.39 6.62 1.01
C LEU A 30 5.83 7.18 2.37
N THR A 31 5.68 6.39 3.43
CA THR A 31 6.08 6.77 4.79
C THR A 31 6.96 5.67 5.43
N GLY A 32 7.20 5.78 6.74
CA GLY A 32 7.96 4.77 7.49
C GLY A 32 9.45 4.76 7.18
N SER A 33 10.09 3.64 7.52
CA SER A 33 11.56 3.48 7.44
C SER A 33 12.08 3.59 6.00
N VAL A 34 11.34 3.04 5.04
CA VAL A 34 11.70 3.08 3.61
C VAL A 34 11.67 4.50 3.07
N ALA A 35 10.70 5.34 3.48
CA ALA A 35 10.68 6.75 3.11
C ALA A 35 11.87 7.53 3.70
N GLN A 36 12.28 7.17 4.92
CA GLN A 36 13.35 7.85 5.65
C GLN A 36 14.77 7.37 5.29
N GLY A 37 14.89 6.33 4.47
CA GLY A 37 16.17 5.89 3.91
C GLY A 37 16.93 4.84 4.74
N TYR A 38 16.28 4.20 5.72
CA TYR A 38 16.89 3.20 6.60
C TYR A 38 16.14 1.86 6.65
N GLY A 39 15.34 1.54 5.64
CA GLY A 39 14.70 0.24 5.49
C GLY A 39 15.71 -0.91 5.46
N ASP A 40 15.34 -1.99 6.13
CA ASP A 40 16.14 -3.19 6.34
C ASP A 40 15.36 -4.45 5.91
N PRO A 41 15.94 -5.67 6.02
CA PRO A 41 15.26 -6.89 5.59
C PRO A 41 13.98 -7.25 6.35
N ALA A 42 13.73 -6.63 7.51
CA ALA A 42 12.54 -6.83 8.32
C ALA A 42 11.52 -5.68 8.15
N SER A 43 11.83 -4.68 7.33
CA SER A 43 10.99 -3.51 7.13
C SER A 43 9.82 -3.80 6.20
N ASP A 44 8.65 -3.29 6.58
CA ASP A 44 7.47 -3.19 5.73
C ASP A 44 7.56 -1.95 4.81
N ILE A 45 6.68 -1.88 3.82
CA ILE A 45 6.47 -0.68 2.98
C ILE A 45 5.13 -0.05 3.39
N ASP A 46 5.17 1.17 3.91
CA ASP A 46 3.98 1.90 4.34
C ASP A 46 3.52 2.93 3.31
N MET A 47 2.28 2.80 2.83
CA MET A 47 1.68 3.71 1.85
C MET A 47 0.32 4.26 2.30
N MET A 48 0.11 5.55 2.04
CA MET A 48 -1.19 6.20 2.18
C MET A 48 -1.64 6.65 0.79
N LEU A 49 -2.79 6.17 0.34
CA LEU A 49 -3.43 6.56 -0.89
C LEU A 49 -4.50 7.61 -0.57
N TYR A 50 -4.39 8.76 -1.20
CA TYR A 50 -5.35 9.85 -1.08
C TYR A 50 -6.22 9.87 -2.32
N TYR A 51 -7.52 10.04 -2.12
CA TYR A 51 -8.49 10.02 -3.19
C TYR A 51 -9.22 11.37 -3.31
N ASP A 52 -9.47 11.83 -4.53
CA ASP A 52 -10.42 12.91 -4.79
C ASP A 52 -11.85 12.43 -4.51
N ILE A 53 -12.13 11.17 -4.83
CA ILE A 53 -13.38 10.47 -4.57
C ILE A 53 -13.03 9.09 -4.02
N LEU A 54 -13.45 8.82 -2.78
CA LEU A 54 -13.20 7.53 -2.15
C LEU A 54 -13.78 6.37 -2.99
N PRO A 55 -13.11 5.20 -2.99
CA PRO A 55 -13.67 3.99 -3.58
C PRO A 55 -15.07 3.69 -3.04
N ASP A 56 -15.91 3.10 -3.88
CA ASP A 56 -17.19 2.57 -3.42
C ASP A 56 -17.00 1.25 -2.65
N GLU A 57 -18.07 0.77 -2.01
CA GLU A 57 -18.06 -0.46 -1.22
C GLU A 57 -17.62 -1.68 -2.05
N ALA A 58 -18.06 -1.77 -3.31
CA ALA A 58 -17.67 -2.86 -4.20
C ALA A 58 -16.16 -2.86 -4.46
N THR A 59 -15.56 -1.67 -4.63
CA THR A 59 -14.12 -1.52 -4.78
C THR A 59 -13.37 -1.82 -3.48
N PHE A 60 -13.89 -1.44 -2.31
CA PHE A 60 -13.29 -1.80 -1.02
C PHE A 60 -13.31 -3.31 -0.78
N GLU A 61 -14.40 -4.00 -1.11
CA GLU A 61 -14.46 -5.46 -1.04
C GLU A 61 -13.50 -6.12 -2.03
N ALA A 62 -13.28 -5.53 -3.22
CA ALA A 62 -12.26 -6.00 -4.15
C ALA A 62 -10.83 -5.79 -3.60
N LEU A 63 -10.55 -4.64 -2.96
CA LEU A 63 -9.28 -4.37 -2.29
C LEU A 63 -9.02 -5.37 -1.16
N LYS A 64 -10.04 -5.69 -0.38
CA LYS A 64 -10.00 -6.70 0.67
C LYS A 64 -9.76 -8.10 0.13
N ALA A 65 -10.45 -8.49 -0.93
CA ALA A 65 -10.20 -9.77 -1.59
C ALA A 65 -8.77 -9.87 -2.13
N ALA A 66 -8.25 -8.79 -2.72
CA ALA A 66 -6.87 -8.73 -3.20
C ALA A 66 -5.87 -8.88 -2.04
N ALA A 67 -6.11 -8.23 -0.90
CA ALA A 67 -5.26 -8.37 0.27
C ALA A 67 -5.20 -9.81 0.77
N LEU A 68 -6.37 -10.44 0.96
CA LEU A 68 -6.47 -11.83 1.41
C LEU A 68 -5.80 -12.81 0.43
N ALA A 69 -5.90 -12.56 -0.88
CA ALA A 69 -5.30 -13.42 -1.91
C ALA A 69 -3.77 -13.48 -1.85
N THR A 70 -3.12 -12.48 -1.25
CA THR A 70 -1.66 -12.46 -1.03
C THR A 70 -1.23 -13.07 0.31
N GLY A 71 -2.17 -13.58 1.12
CA GLY A 71 -1.91 -13.92 2.53
C GLY A 71 -1.92 -12.69 3.46
N GLY A 72 -2.34 -11.54 2.93
CA GLY A 72 -2.56 -10.31 3.65
C GLY A 72 -3.86 -10.30 4.46
N ASN A 73 -4.21 -9.14 5.04
CA ASN A 73 -5.47 -8.97 5.78
C ASN A 73 -5.89 -7.49 5.85
N ILE A 74 -7.03 -7.24 6.48
CA ILE A 74 -7.58 -5.91 6.75
C ILE A 74 -7.30 -5.52 8.20
N TYR A 75 -6.80 -4.30 8.41
CA TYR A 75 -6.70 -3.68 9.73
C TYR A 75 -8.02 -3.05 10.15
N GLY A 76 -8.71 -2.41 9.21
CA GLY A 76 -10.00 -1.78 9.45
C GLY A 76 -10.65 -1.30 8.16
N HIS A 77 -11.98 -1.19 8.19
CA HIS A 77 -12.77 -0.64 7.11
C HIS A 77 -13.99 0.04 7.70
N THR A 78 -14.22 1.29 7.29
CA THR A 78 -15.45 2.02 7.61
C THR A 78 -16.05 2.52 6.29
N PRO A 79 -17.27 2.11 5.92
CA PRO A 79 -17.91 2.56 4.70
C PRO A 79 -17.98 4.08 4.62
N GLY A 80 -17.47 4.65 3.52
CA GLY A 80 -17.40 6.09 3.30
C GLY A 80 -16.26 6.83 4.02
N GLU A 81 -15.42 6.15 4.81
CA GLU A 81 -14.26 6.76 5.46
C GLU A 81 -12.91 6.14 5.04
N GLY A 82 -12.90 4.89 4.54
CA GLY A 82 -11.70 4.26 3.99
C GLY A 82 -11.48 2.81 4.42
N LEU A 83 -10.32 2.28 4.07
CA LEU A 83 -9.88 0.91 4.38
C LEU A 83 -8.37 0.87 4.58
N ALA A 84 -7.91 0.25 5.66
CA ALA A 84 -6.50 -0.05 5.86
C ALA A 84 -6.27 -1.56 5.74
N CYS A 85 -5.28 -1.96 4.95
CA CYS A 85 -4.94 -3.35 4.72
C CYS A 85 -3.43 -3.56 4.60
N TYR A 86 -3.02 -4.83 4.61
CA TYR A 86 -1.69 -5.21 4.20
C TYR A 86 -1.75 -6.32 3.16
N GLN A 87 -0.77 -6.32 2.27
CA GLN A 87 -0.58 -7.34 1.24
C GLN A 87 0.86 -7.83 1.25
N TYR A 88 1.10 -9.05 0.77
CA TYR A 88 2.45 -9.50 0.45
C TYR A 88 2.70 -9.38 -1.05
N ILE A 89 3.66 -8.54 -1.43
CA ILE A 89 4.05 -8.29 -2.82
C ILE A 89 5.54 -8.61 -2.93
N ASP A 90 5.91 -9.53 -3.81
CA ASP A 90 7.27 -10.06 -3.94
C ASP A 90 7.87 -10.56 -2.61
N GLY A 91 7.02 -11.06 -1.71
CA GLY A 91 7.41 -11.52 -0.36
C GLY A 91 7.62 -10.40 0.67
N VAL A 92 7.44 -9.13 0.31
CA VAL A 92 7.51 -7.98 1.21
C VAL A 92 6.11 -7.59 1.65
N LYS A 93 5.91 -7.33 2.95
CA LYS A 93 4.65 -6.80 3.46
C LYS A 93 4.51 -5.32 3.12
N VAL A 94 3.36 -4.98 2.56
CA VAL A 94 3.01 -3.63 2.10
C VAL A 94 1.73 -3.22 2.78
N ASP A 95 1.83 -2.24 3.68
CA ASP A 95 0.70 -1.65 4.37
C ASP A 95 0.13 -0.50 3.52
N MET A 96 -1.17 -0.55 3.24
CA MET A 96 -1.87 0.43 2.42
C MET A 96 -3.11 0.94 3.13
N ALA A 97 -3.15 2.26 3.35
CA ALA A 97 -4.35 2.98 3.75
C ALA A 97 -5.01 3.59 2.51
N HIS A 98 -6.26 3.21 2.26
CA HIS A 98 -7.14 3.64 1.18
C HIS A 98 -8.26 4.55 1.67
#